data_AF-L8WG99-F1
#
_entry.id   AF-L8WG99-F1
#
_cell.length_a   1.000
_cell.length_b   1.000
_cell.length_c   1.000
_cell.angle_alpha   90.00
_cell.angle_beta   90.00
_cell.angle_gamma   90.00
#
_symmetry.space_group_name_H-M   'P 1'
#
loop_
_entity.id
_entity.type
_entity.pdbx_description
1 polymer ?
#
loop_
_entity_poly.entity_id
_entity_poly.type
_entity_poly.pdbx_seq_one_letter_code
_entity_poly.pdbx_strand_id
1 'polypeptide(L)'
;MGDFLKECFLRSRRPTLVQALSYGANAKYAADMEIMNQLANKIVKDRKDHPSDKKDLLNAMLLGKDPQTGQGLSEENIKAQMLTFLIAGHETTSGMLSFVMAHVMKNPDVYAKIRNEVDSVLGGEPIRFEHLSKLTYINGECVYGVYER
;
A
#
# COMPACT_ATOMS: atom_id res chain seq x y z
N MET A 1 11.71 3.49 -5.15
CA MET A 1 10.92 2.24 -5.18
C MET A 1 10.84 1.65 -6.59
N GLY A 2 10.39 2.40 -7.60
CA GLY A 2 10.21 1.88 -8.97
C GLY A 2 11.43 1.18 -9.58
N ASP A 3 12.64 1.76 -9.50
CA ASP A 3 13.86 1.12 -10.01
C ASP A 3 14.19 -0.19 -9.30
N PHE A 4 13.94 -0.24 -7.99
CA PHE A 4 14.17 -1.42 -7.18
C PHE A 4 13.23 -2.56 -7.60
N LEU A 5 11.94 -2.29 -7.75
CA LEU A 5 10.97 -3.30 -8.18
C LEU A 5 11.18 -3.76 -9.62
N LYS A 6 11.58 -2.83 -10.50
CA LYS A 6 12.01 -3.17 -11.86
C LYS A 6 13.19 -4.13 -11.82
N GLU A 7 14.20 -3.87 -10.98
CA GLU A 7 15.33 -4.78 -10.82
C GLU A 7 14.90 -6.12 -10.20
N CYS A 8 13.99 -6.16 -9.21
CA CYS A 8 13.43 -7.43 -8.70
C CYS A 8 12.82 -8.29 -9.82
N PHE A 9 12.03 -7.66 -10.71
CA PHE A 9 11.42 -8.35 -11.84
C PHE A 9 12.47 -8.85 -12.84
N LEU A 10 13.46 -8.02 -13.18
CA LEU A 10 14.54 -8.40 -14.08
C LEU A 10 15.37 -9.56 -13.50
N ARG A 11 15.70 -9.50 -12.20
CA ARG A 11 16.43 -10.55 -11.48
C ARG A 11 15.72 -11.89 -11.53
N SER A 12 14.38 -11.91 -11.36
CA SER A 12 13.57 -13.13 -11.45
C SER A 12 13.67 -13.83 -12.80
N ARG A 13 13.97 -13.07 -13.87
CA ARG A 13 14.08 -13.58 -15.24
C ARG A 13 15.52 -13.68 -15.75
N ARG A 14 16.51 -13.23 -14.98
CA ARG A 14 17.91 -13.15 -15.40
C ARG A 14 18.62 -14.49 -15.09
N PRO A 15 19.32 -15.10 -16.05
CA PRO A 15 20.14 -16.29 -15.76
C PRO A 15 21.19 -16.00 -14.68
N THR A 16 21.46 -16.98 -13.82
CA THR A 16 22.33 -16.82 -12.63
C THR A 16 23.72 -16.29 -12.97
N LEU A 17 24.32 -16.74 -14.07
CA LEU A 17 25.63 -16.27 -14.52
C LEU A 17 25.62 -14.76 -14.86
N VAL A 18 24.57 -14.30 -15.55
CA VAL A 18 24.42 -12.88 -15.92
C VAL A 18 24.13 -12.04 -14.67
N GLN A 19 23.39 -12.59 -13.70
CA GLN A 19 23.18 -11.94 -12.41
C GLN A 19 24.50 -11.75 -11.64
N ALA A 20 25.36 -12.76 -11.62
CA ALA A 20 26.65 -12.70 -10.93
C ALA A 20 27.57 -11.61 -11.48
N LEU A 21 27.58 -11.42 -12.81
CA LEU A 21 28.38 -10.41 -13.50
C LEU A 21 27.82 -8.98 -13.41
N SER A 22 26.57 -8.82 -12.97
CA SER A 22 25.88 -7.53 -12.89
C SER A 22 26.25 -6.75 -11.62
N TYR A 23 27.54 -6.51 -11.38
CA TYR A 23 28.06 -5.93 -10.13
C TYR A 23 27.39 -4.61 -9.73
N GLY A 24 27.23 -3.67 -10.67
CA GLY A 24 26.58 -2.38 -10.40
C GLY A 24 25.10 -2.52 -10.00
N ALA A 25 24.36 -3.38 -10.70
CA ALA A 25 22.96 -3.66 -10.39
C ALA A 25 22.82 -4.38 -9.04
N ASN A 26 23.74 -5.31 -8.73
CA ASN A 26 23.79 -6.00 -7.43
C ASN A 26 24.07 -5.04 -6.27
N ALA A 27 25.03 -4.13 -6.44
CA ALA A 27 25.37 -3.14 -5.43
C ALA A 27 24.19 -2.19 -5.17
N LYS A 28 23.55 -1.70 -6.23
CA LYS A 28 22.34 -0.86 -6.09
C LYS A 28 21.19 -1.62 -5.42
N TYR A 29 20.91 -2.85 -5.85
CA TYR A 29 19.88 -3.69 -5.24
C TYR A 29 20.12 -3.89 -3.73
N ALA A 30 21.37 -4.16 -3.33
CA ALA A 30 21.73 -4.32 -1.93
C ALA A 30 21.52 -3.01 -1.13
N ALA A 31 21.92 -1.87 -1.68
CA ALA A 31 21.70 -0.56 -1.06
C ALA A 31 20.21 -0.24 -0.90
N ASP A 32 19.40 -0.51 -1.93
CA ASP A 32 17.95 -0.30 -1.90
C ASP A 32 17.26 -1.23 -0.88
N MET A 33 17.69 -2.51 -0.80
CA MET A 33 17.23 -3.46 0.24
C MET A 33 17.55 -2.98 1.65
N GLU A 34 18.75 -2.45 1.87
CA GLU A 34 19.17 -1.94 3.16
C GLU A 34 18.29 -0.77 3.62
N ILE A 35 17.98 0.17 2.72
CA ILE A 35 17.06 1.29 3.01
C ILE A 35 15.69 0.78 3.46
N MET A 36 15.13 -0.21 2.76
CA MET A 36 13.84 -0.80 3.13
C MET A 36 13.90 -1.46 4.50
N ASN A 37 14.92 -2.30 4.74
CA ASN A 37 15.09 -2.97 6.03
C ASN A 37 15.26 -1.97 7.17
N GLN A 38 16.02 -0.88 6.96
CA GLN A 38 16.17 0.20 7.92
C GLN A 38 14.83 0.89 8.23
N LEU A 39 14.00 1.13 7.22
CA LEU A 39 12.66 1.69 7.41
C LEU A 39 11.78 0.75 8.25
N ALA A 40 11.71 -0.53 7.90
CA ALA A 40 10.93 -1.52 8.65
C ALA A 40 11.42 -1.64 10.10
N ASN A 41 12.74 -1.71 10.30
CA ASN A 41 13.38 -1.69 11.61
C ASN A 41 12.98 -0.45 12.40
N LYS A 42 13.04 0.74 11.79
CA LYS A 42 12.68 2.00 12.44
C LYS A 42 11.22 2.02 12.86
N ILE A 43 10.30 1.60 12.00
CA ILE A 43 8.86 1.56 12.31
C ILE A 43 8.56 0.62 13.48
N VAL A 44 9.11 -0.60 13.45
CA VAL A 44 8.89 -1.59 14.51
C VAL A 44 9.52 -1.14 15.82
N LYS A 45 10.75 -0.62 15.77
CA LYS A 45 11.44 -0.11 16.95
C LYS A 45 10.69 1.06 17.57
N ASP A 46 10.31 2.06 16.77
CA ASP A 46 9.57 3.23 17.26
C ASP A 46 8.26 2.84 17.95
N ARG A 47 7.54 1.85 17.42
CA ARG A 47 6.33 1.32 18.08
C ARG A 47 6.64 0.62 19.41
N LYS A 48 7.76 -0.10 19.52
CA LYS A 48 8.15 -0.78 20.76
C LYS A 48 8.62 0.22 21.83
N ASP A 49 9.35 1.26 21.41
CA ASP A 49 9.85 2.32 22.28
C ASP A 49 8.70 3.25 22.73
N HIS A 50 7.68 3.43 21.88
CA HIS A 50 6.49 4.24 22.14
C HIS A 50 5.20 3.41 21.93
N PRO A 51 4.86 2.51 22.89
CA PRO A 51 3.64 1.72 22.80
C PRO A 51 2.40 2.59 22.63
N SER A 52 1.46 2.12 21.82
CA SER A 52 0.23 2.82 21.50
C SER A 52 -0.92 1.83 21.43
N ASP A 53 -2.11 2.22 21.86
CA ASP A 53 -3.33 1.39 21.78
C ASP A 53 -4.05 1.52 20.42
N LYS A 54 -3.35 2.02 19.40
CA LYS A 54 -3.90 2.15 18.03
C LYS A 54 -4.35 0.79 17.51
N LYS A 55 -5.55 0.74 16.93
CA LYS A 55 -6.04 -0.45 16.23
C LYS A 55 -5.50 -0.48 14.80
N ASP A 56 -4.22 -0.79 14.67
CA ASP A 56 -3.54 -0.90 13.38
C ASP A 56 -2.88 -2.27 13.17
N LEU A 57 -2.44 -2.49 11.94
CA LEU A 57 -1.87 -3.77 11.51
C LEU A 57 -0.57 -4.11 12.24
N LEU A 58 0.25 -3.10 12.57
CA LEU A 58 1.49 -3.32 13.32
C LEU A 58 1.19 -3.81 14.74
N ASN A 59 0.21 -3.22 15.42
CA ASN A 59 -0.23 -3.71 16.72
C ASN A 59 -0.88 -5.09 16.64
N ALA A 60 -1.66 -5.35 15.60
CA ALA A 60 -2.20 -6.70 15.35
C ALA A 60 -1.08 -7.74 15.20
N MET A 61 0.03 -7.40 14.54
CA MET A 61 1.19 -8.29 14.37
C MET A 61 2.05 -8.43 15.64
N LEU A 62 2.20 -7.36 16.43
CA LEU A 62 2.99 -7.37 17.67
C LEU A 62 2.29 -8.08 18.82
N LEU A 63 0.98 -7.89 18.94
CA LEU A 63 0.18 -8.35 20.09
C LEU A 63 -0.64 -9.60 19.75
N GLY A 64 -0.93 -9.83 18.47
CA GLY A 64 -1.69 -10.97 18.01
C GLY A 64 -0.96 -12.29 18.22
N LYS A 65 -1.74 -13.32 18.53
CA LYS A 65 -1.27 -14.70 18.61
C LYS A 65 -2.11 -15.55 17.68
N ASP A 66 -1.46 -16.51 17.05
CA ASP A 66 -2.14 -17.55 16.28
C ASP A 66 -3.09 -18.35 17.20
N PRO A 67 -4.40 -18.43 16.89
CA PRO A 67 -5.37 -19.15 17.71
C PRO A 67 -5.10 -20.66 17.81
N GLN A 68 -4.42 -21.25 16.83
CA GLN A 68 -4.15 -22.69 16.81
C GLN A 68 -2.88 -23.04 17.59
N THR A 69 -1.82 -22.25 17.43
CA THR A 69 -0.51 -22.53 18.04
C THR A 69 -0.23 -21.73 19.31
N GLY A 70 -0.98 -20.65 19.55
CA GLY A 70 -0.75 -19.70 20.64
C GLY A 70 0.49 -18.81 20.45
N GLN A 71 1.19 -18.93 19.31
CA GLN A 71 2.46 -18.24 19.06
C GLN A 71 2.24 -16.87 18.40
N GLY A 72 3.08 -15.90 18.76
CA GLY A 72 3.15 -14.61 18.07
C GLY A 72 4.10 -14.65 16.87
N LEU A 73 4.06 -13.62 16.03
CA LEU A 73 5.00 -13.47 14.92
C LEU A 73 6.40 -13.11 15.44
N SER A 74 7.44 -13.67 14.79
CA SER A 74 8.82 -13.25 15.06
C SER A 74 9.05 -11.81 14.59
N GLU A 75 9.98 -11.09 15.22
CA GLU A 75 10.27 -9.71 14.84
C GLU A 75 10.74 -9.60 13.38
N GLU A 76 11.50 -10.58 12.89
CA GLU A 76 11.91 -10.68 11.48
C GLU A 76 10.70 -10.80 10.55
N ASN A 77 9.72 -11.65 10.89
CA ASN A 77 8.51 -11.81 10.10
C ASN A 77 7.69 -10.51 10.11
N ILE A 78 7.52 -9.86 11.26
CA ILE A 78 6.82 -8.57 11.37
C ILE A 78 7.45 -7.52 10.45
N LYS A 79 8.78 -7.41 10.44
CA LYS A 79 9.51 -6.48 9.55
C LYS A 79 9.29 -6.83 8.07
N ALA A 80 9.35 -8.11 7.72
CA ALA A 80 9.10 -8.56 6.35
C ALA A 80 7.66 -8.23 5.91
N GLN A 81 6.66 -8.47 6.76
CA GLN A 81 5.27 -8.12 6.44
C GLN A 81 5.06 -6.62 6.30
N MET A 82 5.72 -5.80 7.14
CA MET A 82 5.66 -4.34 6.99
C MET A 82 6.16 -3.89 5.62
N LEU A 83 7.23 -4.48 5.10
CA LEU A 83 7.70 -4.22 3.75
C LEU A 83 6.71 -4.68 2.69
N THR A 84 6.15 -5.88 2.84
CA THR A 84 5.15 -6.42 1.93
C THR A 84 3.95 -5.47 1.79
N PHE A 85 3.38 -4.99 2.89
CA PHE A 85 2.24 -4.08 2.85
C PHE A 85 2.56 -2.74 2.19
N LEU A 86 3.73 -2.16 2.48
CA LEU A 86 4.15 -0.90 1.89
C LEU A 86 4.37 -1.02 0.38
N ILE A 87 5.02 -2.11 -0.07
CA ILE A 87 5.30 -2.35 -1.48
C ILE A 87 4.00 -2.64 -2.24
N ALA A 88 3.21 -3.60 -1.77
CA ALA A 88 2.03 -4.06 -2.48
C ALA A 88 0.92 -2.99 -2.53
N GLY A 89 0.74 -2.22 -1.45
CA GLY A 89 -0.36 -1.27 -1.32
C GLY A 89 -0.11 0.09 -1.96
N HIS A 90 1.14 0.57 -1.96
CA HIS A 90 1.42 1.94 -2.37
C HIS A 90 1.29 2.14 -3.90
N GLU A 91 1.94 1.30 -4.71
CA GLU A 91 1.97 1.48 -6.16
C GLU A 91 0.63 1.18 -6.83
N THR A 92 -0.06 0.11 -6.41
CA THR A 92 -1.36 -0.27 -6.96
C THR A 92 -2.44 0.77 -6.66
N THR A 93 -2.51 1.24 -5.41
CA THR A 93 -3.51 2.23 -4.98
C THR A 93 -3.25 3.61 -5.59
N SER A 94 -1.99 4.06 -5.61
CA SER A 94 -1.64 5.36 -6.23
C SER A 94 -1.84 5.33 -7.75
N GLY A 95 -1.54 4.21 -8.42
CA GLY A 95 -1.83 4.01 -9.83
C GLY A 95 -3.32 4.09 -10.11
N MET A 96 -4.14 3.31 -9.37
CA MET A 96 -5.60 3.35 -9.49
C MET A 96 -6.14 4.77 -9.29
N LEU A 97 -5.74 5.46 -8.22
CA LEU A 97 -6.20 6.81 -7.93
C LEU A 97 -5.80 7.80 -9.04
N SER A 98 -4.61 7.65 -9.62
CA SER A 98 -4.16 8.49 -10.74
C SER A 98 -5.06 8.30 -11.96
N PHE A 99 -5.44 7.07 -12.29
CA PHE A 99 -6.38 6.80 -13.39
C PHE A 99 -7.80 7.29 -13.09
N VAL A 100 -8.30 7.08 -11.87
CA VAL A 100 -9.59 7.62 -11.43
C VAL A 100 -9.61 9.14 -11.58
N MET A 101 -8.60 9.85 -11.06
CA MET A 101 -8.54 11.30 -11.16
C MET A 101 -8.45 11.77 -12.62
N ALA A 102 -7.66 11.09 -13.45
CA ALA A 102 -7.59 11.39 -14.89
C ALA A 102 -8.94 11.18 -15.58
N HIS A 103 -9.68 10.13 -15.22
CA HIS A 103 -11.03 9.87 -15.72
C HIS A 103 -12.02 10.95 -15.29
N VAL A 104 -12.03 11.32 -14.00
CA VAL A 104 -12.91 12.36 -13.45
C VAL A 104 -12.66 13.72 -14.12
N MET A 105 -11.39 14.11 -14.31
CA MET A 105 -11.05 15.39 -14.95
C MET A 105 -11.46 15.47 -16.43
N LYS A 106 -11.55 14.33 -17.13
CA LYS A 106 -11.96 14.27 -18.55
C LYS A 106 -13.47 14.18 -18.75
N ASN A 107 -14.24 13.87 -17.70
CA ASN A 107 -15.68 13.62 -17.77
C ASN A 107 -16.42 14.51 -16.76
N PRO A 108 -16.83 15.74 -17.16
CA PRO A 108 -17.50 16.68 -16.26
C PRO A 108 -18.80 16.13 -15.63
N ASP A 109 -19.49 15.23 -16.34
CA ASP A 109 -20.68 14.54 -15.86
C ASP A 109 -20.36 13.60 -14.68
N VAL A 110 -19.24 12.88 -14.74
CA VAL A 110 -18.74 12.03 -13.65
C VAL A 110 -18.37 12.90 -12.44
N TYR A 111 -17.65 14.01 -12.67
CA TYR A 111 -17.32 14.96 -11.59
C TYR A 111 -18.58 15.51 -10.92
N ALA A 112 -19.60 15.90 -11.69
CA ALA A 112 -20.87 16.40 -11.15
C ALA A 112 -21.58 15.33 -10.29
N LYS A 113 -21.61 14.07 -10.73
CA LYS A 113 -22.18 12.96 -9.96
C LYS A 113 -21.45 12.72 -8.64
N ILE A 114 -20.11 12.69 -8.66
CA ILE A 114 -19.28 12.56 -7.45
C ILE A 114 -19.59 13.68 -6.48
N ARG A 115 -19.60 14.93 -6.97
CA ARG A 115 -19.86 16.10 -6.13
C ARG A 115 -21.25 16.03 -5.50
N ASN A 116 -22.27 15.72 -6.28
CA ASN A 116 -23.65 15.59 -5.79
C ASN A 116 -23.77 14.48 -4.72
N GLU A 117 -23.11 13.34 -4.90
CA GLU A 117 -23.07 12.27 -3.91
C GLU A 117 -22.38 12.72 -2.62
N VAL A 118 -21.21 13.35 -2.73
CA VAL A 118 -20.46 13.86 -1.56
C VAL A 118 -21.30 14.89 -0.81
N ASP A 119 -21.88 15.87 -1.51
CA ASP A 119 -22.71 16.93 -0.90
C ASP A 119 -23.95 16.33 -0.22
N SER A 120 -24.60 15.33 -0.84
CA SER A 120 -25.79 14.68 -0.28
C SER A 120 -25.49 13.80 0.93
N VAL A 121 -24.37 13.08 0.92
CA VAL A 121 -24.01 12.13 1.99
C VAL A 121 -23.37 12.83 3.17
N LEU A 122 -22.47 13.78 2.92
CA LEU A 122 -21.71 14.45 3.99
C LEU A 122 -22.44 15.70 4.49
N GLY A 123 -23.23 16.39 3.66
CA GLY A 123 -23.93 17.60 4.07
C GLY A 123 -23.01 18.73 4.55
N GLY A 124 -21.73 18.74 4.14
CA GLY A 124 -20.71 19.69 4.60
C GLY A 124 -19.93 19.26 5.85
N GLU A 125 -20.27 18.12 6.46
CA GLU A 125 -19.55 17.58 7.62
C GLU A 125 -18.28 16.81 7.21
N PRO A 126 -17.27 16.70 8.10
CA PRO A 126 -16.13 15.82 7.88
C PRO A 126 -16.54 14.36 7.62
N ILE A 127 -15.82 13.70 6.73
CA ILE A 127 -16.06 12.29 6.42
C ILE A 127 -15.87 11.39 7.65
N ARG A 128 -16.81 10.47 7.87
CA ARG A 128 -16.80 9.47 8.93
C ARG A 128 -16.98 8.07 8.34
N PHE A 129 -16.64 7.04 9.12
CA PHE A 129 -16.74 5.65 8.69
C PHE A 129 -18.16 5.26 8.22
N GLU A 130 -19.18 5.77 8.91
CA GLU A 130 -20.60 5.56 8.56
C GLU A 130 -21.02 6.18 7.21
N HIS A 131 -20.25 7.13 6.68
CA HIS A 131 -20.52 7.74 5.38
C HIS A 131 -20.05 6.83 4.24
N LEU A 132 -19.01 6.01 4.46
CA LEU A 132 -18.37 5.23 3.41
C LEU A 132 -19.34 4.27 2.71
N SER A 133 -20.25 3.64 3.44
CA SER A 133 -21.26 2.74 2.87
C SER A 133 -22.32 3.46 2.02
N LYS A 134 -22.45 4.79 2.17
CA LYS A 134 -23.42 5.61 1.45
C LYS A 134 -22.85 6.24 0.16
N LEU A 135 -21.53 6.22 -0.03
CA LEU A 135 -20.85 6.70 -1.23
C LEU A 135 -20.88 5.63 -2.35
N THR A 136 -22.07 5.24 -2.79
CA THR A 136 -22.28 4.08 -3.66
C THR A 136 -21.75 4.30 -5.08
N TYR A 137 -21.88 5.50 -5.62
CA TYR A 137 -21.37 5.87 -6.94
C TYR A 137 -19.83 5.89 -6.94
N ILE A 138 -19.20 6.51 -5.94
CA ILE A 138 -17.74 6.51 -5.81
C ILE A 138 -17.20 5.09 -5.64
N ASN A 139 -17.79 4.27 -4.76
CA ASN A 139 -17.29 2.92 -4.47
C ASN A 139 -17.53 1.92 -5.61
N GLY A 140 -18.55 2.15 -6.43
CA GLY A 140 -18.88 1.29 -7.56
C GLY A 140 -18.51 1.95 -8.89
N GLU A 141 -19.48 2.64 -9.47
CA GLU A 141 -19.46 3.08 -10.87
C GLU A 141 -18.26 3.97 -11.23
N CYS A 142 -17.81 4.84 -10.33
CA CYS A 142 -16.66 5.72 -10.60
C CYS A 142 -15.36 4.94 -10.76
N VAL A 143 -15.09 3.99 -9.86
CA VAL A 143 -13.86 3.17 -9.91
C VAL A 143 -13.92 2.17 -11.05
N TYR A 144 -15.07 1.55 -11.31
CA TYR A 144 -15.23 0.61 -12.43
C TYR A 144 -15.24 1.30 -13.80
N GLY A 145 -15.78 2.53 -13.89
CA GLY A 145 -15.83 3.32 -15.12
C GLY A 145 -14.46 3.69 -15.70
N VAL A 146 -13.39 3.54 -14.91
CA VAL A 146 -12.00 3.65 -15.39
C VAL A 146 -11.64 2.54 -16.37
N TYR A 147 -12.26 1.35 -16.25
CA TYR A 147 -11.92 0.16 -17.05
C TYR A 147 -12.77 -0.01 -18.32
N GLU A 148 -13.87 0.73 -18.43
CA GLU A 148 -14.86 0.56 -19.51
C GLU A 148 -14.64 1.51 -20.71
N ARG A 149 -13.53 2.25 -20.79
CA ARG A 149 -13.21 3.15 -21.91
C ARG A 149 -11.76 3.07 -22.38
#